data_AF-A0A8H6M6F4-F1
#
_entry.id   AF-A0A8H6M6F4-F1
#
_cell.length_a   1.000
_cell.length_b   1.000
_cell.length_c   1.000
_cell.angle_alpha   90.00
_cell.angle_beta   90.00
_cell.angle_gamma   90.00
#
_symmetry.space_group_name_H-M   'P 1'
#
loop_
_entity.id
_entity.type
_entity.pdbx_description
1 polymer ?
#
loop_
_entity_poly.entity_id
_entity_poly.type
_entity_poly.pdbx_seq_one_letter_code
_entity_poly.pdbx_strand_id
1 'polypeptide(L)'
;MPVAVPVRPPRPPKPLALSLKQRKTAVLSVQPAPVLPNAALAFIFCTAALDPPTVSYIGPSFQATQSQATILSHVNSQWRSVSLTIPELWHHLLLFDLDSDVNEVERPIYARKPWLKELFRRSDPLPIDIGIAGYSYLPRDPVLVGLELEHLHRIRTYRALLDERGWETLSSCLDEPAAILESLSLAFRPAMGRTSAPAPQLPRDLFNGHCPRLTKISLRGCLPSPSDFSSAVRANLTSLTVSQVSGPGVPTADRWLAHLSGMLRLEHLLLEGGAIAVSGRRNSQTRVASSEAVVLPSLRSLSLEGDVEAIGILLHRLQPSVDARISISCSGVRREGGIDHVLSAFCERMENAAMGIGAGPPVSFMAIKGGESKLEVSDGTHSRHLSLSFCREDNPPTPMWETVLSKFLGTVPFTIASLTAMEIQLPSAPPSLIRSLSGACQLERLVNLSTTMLRQMLPPLQKYQMTMGMGSPCPDLFHTGSLLSPLPVLPALHTLHVSSSDVFSGPSWAALQGYLRWRALGWRAVRVIQVPMSGGIEDEVVNVMRKLNISFIYVE
;
A
#
# COMPACT_ATOMS: atom_id res chain seq x y z
N MET A 1 38.10 -57.98 7.05
CA MET A 1 38.42 -58.20 8.48
C MET A 1 37.36 -57.50 9.33
N PRO A 2 36.62 -58.20 10.20
CA PRO A 2 35.61 -57.56 11.05
C PRO A 2 36.28 -56.94 12.29
N VAL A 3 35.94 -55.67 12.57
CA VAL A 3 36.41 -54.90 13.72
C VAL A 3 35.56 -55.28 14.94
N ALA A 4 36.21 -55.75 16.00
CA ALA A 4 35.56 -56.09 17.28
C ALA A 4 35.08 -54.83 18.00
N VAL A 5 33.78 -54.80 18.36
CA VAL A 5 33.18 -53.74 19.19
C VAL A 5 33.44 -54.06 20.67
N PRO A 6 33.99 -53.15 21.48
CA PRO A 6 34.25 -53.39 22.89
C PRO A 6 32.94 -53.43 23.70
N VAL A 7 32.84 -54.43 24.59
CA VAL A 7 31.72 -54.64 25.52
C VAL A 7 31.70 -53.51 26.55
N ARG A 8 30.56 -52.83 26.67
CA ARG A 8 30.34 -51.72 27.60
C ARG A 8 30.19 -52.25 29.04
N PRO A 9 30.88 -51.71 30.05
CA PRO A 9 30.74 -52.16 31.44
C PRO A 9 29.34 -51.83 32.01
N PRO A 10 28.86 -52.63 32.99
CA PRO A 10 27.54 -52.47 33.59
C PRO A 10 27.42 -51.13 34.34
N ARG A 11 26.29 -50.43 34.13
CA ARG A 11 25.97 -49.18 34.83
C ARG A 11 25.74 -49.43 36.33
N PRO A 12 26.23 -48.56 37.22
CA PRO A 12 25.92 -48.65 38.64
C PRO A 12 24.41 -48.45 38.91
N PRO A 13 23.87 -49.06 39.98
CA PRO A 13 22.46 -48.97 40.32
C PRO A 13 22.04 -47.53 40.64
N LYS A 14 20.98 -47.05 39.99
CA LYS A 14 20.35 -45.75 40.29
C LYS A 14 19.84 -45.76 41.75
N PRO A 15 20.07 -44.70 42.54
CA PRO A 15 19.49 -44.57 43.86
C PRO A 15 17.95 -44.65 43.77
N LEU A 16 17.36 -45.51 44.60
CA LEU A 16 15.92 -45.72 44.68
C LEU A 16 15.23 -44.38 44.96
N ALA A 17 14.41 -43.94 44.01
CA ALA A 17 13.61 -42.73 44.15
C ALA A 17 12.69 -42.87 45.38
N LEU A 18 12.89 -42.02 46.39
CA LEU A 18 11.96 -41.85 47.50
C LEU A 18 10.54 -41.68 46.93
N SER A 19 9.59 -42.48 47.42
CA SER A 19 8.24 -42.48 46.87
C SER A 19 7.63 -41.08 46.96
N LEU A 20 6.93 -40.64 45.91
CA LEU A 20 6.22 -39.35 45.85
C LEU A 20 5.29 -39.10 47.06
N LYS A 21 4.88 -40.16 47.77
CA LYS A 21 4.10 -40.07 49.01
C LYS A 21 4.89 -39.50 50.19
N GLN A 22 6.19 -39.79 50.30
CA GLN A 22 7.03 -39.31 51.42
C GLN A 22 7.45 -37.84 51.27
N ARG A 23 7.53 -37.31 50.03
CA ARG A 23 7.75 -35.87 49.79
C ARG A 23 6.55 -34.99 50.13
N LYS A 24 5.32 -35.54 50.11
CA LYS A 24 4.09 -34.78 50.44
C LYS A 24 3.98 -34.37 51.90
N THR A 25 4.62 -35.11 52.81
CA THR A 25 4.55 -34.86 54.27
C THR A 25 5.58 -33.88 54.81
N ALA A 26 6.56 -33.46 54.01
CA ALA A 26 7.62 -32.52 54.42
C ALA A 26 7.40 -31.08 53.93
N VAL A 27 6.31 -30.81 53.21
CA VAL A 27 5.98 -29.45 52.75
C VAL A 27 5.24 -28.72 53.85
N LEU A 28 6.01 -27.87 54.53
CA LEU A 28 5.65 -26.74 55.40
C LEU A 28 4.17 -26.41 55.52
N SER A 29 3.72 -26.23 56.76
CA SER A 29 2.46 -25.61 57.17
C SER A 29 2.35 -24.19 56.59
N VAL A 30 1.96 -24.10 55.31
CA VAL A 30 1.60 -22.85 54.65
C VAL A 30 0.14 -22.59 55.00
N GLN A 31 -0.14 -21.44 55.63
CA GLN A 31 -1.52 -21.02 55.88
C GLN A 31 -2.31 -21.03 54.58
N PRO A 32 -3.60 -21.44 54.59
CA PRO A 32 -4.43 -21.43 53.39
C PRO A 32 -4.42 -20.02 52.80
N ALA A 33 -3.90 -19.89 51.58
CA ALA A 33 -3.93 -18.62 50.87
C ALA A 33 -5.37 -18.10 50.80
N PRO A 34 -5.59 -16.79 50.95
CA PRO A 34 -6.92 -16.21 50.83
C PRO A 34 -7.52 -16.62 49.48
N VAL A 35 -8.75 -17.13 49.51
CA VAL A 35 -9.46 -17.58 48.30
C VAL A 35 -9.74 -16.35 47.45
N LEU A 36 -9.09 -16.26 46.29
CA LEU A 36 -9.34 -15.19 45.33
C LEU A 36 -10.76 -15.32 44.76
N PRO A 37 -11.50 -14.21 44.61
CA PRO A 37 -12.80 -14.22 43.92
C PRO A 37 -12.65 -14.71 42.47
N ASN A 38 -13.67 -15.39 41.95
CA ASN A 38 -13.66 -15.93 40.57
C ASN A 38 -13.43 -14.84 39.51
N ALA A 39 -13.93 -13.62 39.71
CA ALA A 39 -13.69 -12.50 38.81
C ALA A 39 -12.20 -12.11 38.75
N ALA A 40 -11.49 -12.13 39.89
CA ALA A 40 -10.06 -11.85 39.93
C ALA A 40 -9.26 -12.98 39.24
N LEU A 41 -9.65 -14.23 39.46
CA LEU A 41 -9.06 -15.38 38.75
C LEU A 41 -9.28 -15.28 37.24
N ALA A 42 -10.49 -14.91 36.80
CA ALA A 42 -10.79 -14.73 35.39
C ALA A 42 -9.93 -13.64 34.75
N PHE A 43 -9.79 -12.49 35.42
CA PHE A 43 -8.90 -11.43 34.99
C PHE A 43 -7.44 -11.89 34.87
N ILE A 44 -6.93 -12.64 35.86
CA ILE A 44 -5.58 -13.22 35.82
C ILE A 44 -5.42 -14.15 34.62
N PHE A 45 -6.39 -15.04 34.37
CA PHE A 45 -6.34 -15.97 33.23
C PHE A 45 -6.36 -15.26 31.89
N CYS A 46 -7.24 -14.29 31.69
CA CYS A 46 -7.30 -13.51 30.45
C CYS A 46 -6.01 -12.73 30.23
N THR A 47 -5.45 -12.10 31.27
CA THR A 47 -4.17 -11.40 31.19
C THR A 47 -3.03 -12.36 30.80
N ALA A 48 -2.95 -13.51 31.49
CA ALA A 48 -1.94 -14.54 31.21
C ALA A 48 -2.11 -15.24 29.83
N ALA A 49 -3.27 -15.10 29.19
CA ALA A 49 -3.50 -15.62 27.84
C ALA A 49 -3.03 -14.63 26.76
N LEU A 50 -2.92 -13.35 27.09
CA LEU A 50 -2.37 -12.32 26.19
C LEU A 50 -0.85 -12.29 26.22
N ASP A 51 -0.23 -12.79 27.29
CA ASP A 51 1.21 -12.93 27.37
C ASP A 51 1.73 -13.92 26.31
N PRO A 52 2.87 -13.63 25.65
CA PRO A 52 3.44 -14.54 24.68
C PRO A 52 3.72 -15.89 25.34
N PRO A 53 3.45 -17.02 24.64
CA PRO A 53 3.61 -18.32 25.25
C PRO A 53 5.06 -18.56 25.65
N THR A 54 5.23 -19.10 26.85
CA THR A 54 6.55 -19.52 27.31
C THR A 54 7.00 -20.73 26.50
N VAL A 55 8.17 -20.62 25.87
CA VAL A 55 8.83 -21.74 25.20
C VAL A 55 9.48 -22.61 26.26
N SER A 56 8.94 -23.82 26.45
CA SER A 56 9.54 -24.82 27.32
C SER A 56 10.31 -25.84 26.50
N TYR A 57 11.60 -26.02 26.82
CA TYR A 57 12.45 -27.04 26.22
C TYR A 57 12.24 -28.37 26.95
N ILE A 58 11.50 -29.30 26.33
CA ILE A 58 11.27 -30.65 26.87
C ILE A 58 12.41 -31.60 26.44
N GLY A 59 13.20 -31.20 25.43
CA GLY A 59 14.41 -31.90 24.97
C GLY A 59 15.15 -31.09 23.90
N PRO A 60 16.30 -31.58 23.39
CA PRO A 60 17.11 -30.86 22.40
C PRO A 60 16.42 -30.61 21.05
N SER A 61 15.28 -31.26 20.80
CA SER A 61 14.55 -31.20 19.53
C SER A 61 13.04 -30.94 19.68
N PHE A 62 12.53 -30.68 20.88
CA PHE A 62 11.09 -30.47 21.09
C PHE A 62 10.83 -29.21 21.91
N GLN A 63 10.35 -28.18 21.23
CA GLN A 63 9.85 -26.96 21.85
C GLN A 63 8.34 -27.12 22.04
N ALA A 64 7.88 -27.07 23.29
CA ALA A 64 6.47 -26.94 23.58
C ALA A 64 6.19 -25.49 23.96
N THR A 65 5.49 -24.78 23.08
CA THR A 65 4.81 -23.54 23.44
C THR A 65 3.56 -23.91 24.23
N GLN A 66 3.48 -23.40 25.45
CA GLN A 66 2.32 -23.53 26.31
C GLN A 66 1.94 -22.13 26.79
N SER A 67 0.67 -21.77 26.69
CA SER A 67 0.20 -20.50 27.22
C SER A 67 0.28 -20.51 28.74
N GLN A 68 0.64 -19.37 29.35
CA GLN A 68 0.72 -19.25 30.80
C GLN A 68 -0.63 -19.54 31.45
N ALA A 69 -1.73 -19.13 30.82
CA ALA A 69 -3.07 -19.45 31.30
C ALA A 69 -3.33 -20.97 31.42
N THR A 70 -2.77 -21.79 30.52
CA THR A 70 -2.88 -23.25 30.64
C THR A 70 -2.11 -23.73 31.86
N ILE A 71 -0.89 -23.23 32.09
CA ILE A 71 -0.07 -23.58 33.25
C ILE A 71 -0.79 -23.20 34.56
N LEU A 72 -1.34 -21.99 34.63
CA LEU A 72 -2.09 -21.49 35.80
C LEU A 72 -3.34 -22.33 36.08
N SER A 73 -3.96 -22.93 35.07
CA SER A 73 -5.14 -23.78 35.27
C SER A 73 -4.84 -25.06 36.07
N HIS A 74 -3.56 -25.43 36.21
CA HIS A 74 -3.11 -26.60 36.95
C HIS A 74 -2.69 -26.30 38.41
N VAL A 75 -2.83 -25.07 38.89
CA VAL A 75 -2.45 -24.68 40.27
C VAL A 75 -3.29 -25.42 41.31
N ASN A 76 -4.62 -25.41 41.18
CA ASN A 76 -5.55 -26.17 42.04
C ASN A 76 -6.89 -26.43 41.32
N SER A 77 -7.79 -27.20 41.96
CA SER A 77 -9.09 -27.56 41.39
C SER A 77 -10.02 -26.38 41.14
N GLN A 78 -9.99 -25.35 42.01
CA GLN A 78 -10.80 -24.14 41.84
C GLN A 78 -10.34 -23.35 40.61
N TRP A 79 -9.03 -23.13 40.48
CA TRP A 79 -8.43 -22.42 39.35
C TRP A 79 -8.76 -23.11 38.03
N ARG A 80 -8.63 -24.45 38.01
CA ARG A 80 -9.07 -25.26 36.87
C ARG A 80 -10.55 -25.08 36.59
N SER A 81 -11.41 -25.19 37.60
CA SER A 81 -12.86 -25.05 37.41
C SER A 81 -13.22 -23.69 36.83
N VAL A 82 -12.61 -22.62 37.32
CA VAL A 82 -12.83 -21.24 36.86
C VAL A 82 -12.29 -21.06 35.44
N SER A 83 -11.10 -21.56 35.11
CA SER A 83 -10.55 -21.42 33.76
C SER A 83 -11.42 -22.10 32.70
N LEU A 84 -12.02 -23.24 33.03
CA LEU A 84 -12.90 -23.98 32.12
C LEU A 84 -14.22 -23.24 31.83
N THR A 85 -14.59 -22.21 32.59
CA THR A 85 -15.86 -21.47 32.46
C THR A 85 -15.73 -20.08 31.82
N ILE A 86 -14.55 -19.67 31.35
CA ILE A 86 -14.32 -18.32 30.82
C ILE A 86 -14.16 -18.38 29.30
N PRO A 87 -15.21 -18.10 28.49
CA PRO A 87 -15.12 -18.17 27.03
C PRO A 87 -14.01 -17.30 26.43
N GLU A 88 -13.75 -16.12 27.01
CA GLU A 88 -12.74 -15.15 26.56
C GLU A 88 -11.34 -15.74 26.60
N LEU A 89 -11.03 -16.52 27.64
CA LEU A 89 -9.77 -17.25 27.74
C LEU A 89 -9.60 -18.20 26.56
N TRP A 90 -10.60 -19.03 26.29
CA TRP A 90 -10.56 -20.02 25.20
C TRP A 90 -10.54 -19.36 23.83
N HIS A 91 -11.20 -18.22 23.69
CA HIS A 91 -11.14 -17.41 22.49
C HIS A 91 -9.72 -16.87 22.22
N HIS A 92 -9.04 -16.31 23.22
CA HIS A 92 -7.65 -15.87 23.06
C HIS A 92 -6.72 -17.03 22.68
N LEU A 93 -6.89 -18.20 23.32
CA LEU A 93 -6.13 -19.40 22.97
C LEU A 93 -6.44 -19.88 21.54
N LEU A 94 -7.71 -19.83 21.12
CA LEU A 94 -8.14 -20.17 19.77
C LEU A 94 -7.43 -19.29 18.74
N LEU A 95 -7.45 -17.97 18.92
CA LEU A 95 -6.81 -17.04 18.00
C LEU A 95 -5.30 -17.31 17.89
N PHE A 96 -4.64 -17.52 19.03
CA PHE A 96 -3.22 -17.86 19.05
C PHE A 96 -2.93 -19.18 18.31
N ASP A 97 -3.71 -20.23 18.57
CA ASP A 97 -3.53 -21.51 17.90
C ASP A 97 -3.83 -21.41 16.39
N LEU A 98 -4.87 -20.70 15.97
CA LEU A 98 -5.23 -20.56 14.55
C LEU A 98 -4.20 -19.78 13.72
N ASP A 99 -3.51 -18.81 14.33
CA ASP A 99 -2.53 -17.95 13.64
C ASP A 99 -1.08 -18.40 13.84
N SER A 100 -0.84 -19.39 14.69
CA SER A 100 0.50 -19.93 14.87
C SER A 100 1.02 -20.55 13.55
N ASP A 101 2.07 -19.94 12.98
CA ASP A 101 2.89 -20.45 11.86
C ASP A 101 3.65 -21.72 12.31
N VAL A 102 2.92 -22.71 12.79
CA VAL A 102 3.49 -23.97 13.23
C VAL A 102 3.91 -24.71 11.98
N ASN A 103 5.22 -24.93 11.83
CA ASN A 103 5.74 -25.91 10.89
C ASN A 103 4.89 -27.16 10.99
N GLU A 104 4.16 -27.51 9.92
CA GLU A 104 3.27 -28.68 9.90
C GLU A 104 3.98 -29.96 10.34
N VAL A 105 5.30 -29.97 10.18
CA VAL A 105 6.23 -31.01 10.64
C VAL A 105 6.17 -31.25 12.15
N GLU A 106 6.01 -30.21 12.97
CA GLU A 106 6.08 -30.31 14.44
C GLU A 106 4.74 -30.69 15.08
N ARG A 107 3.63 -30.11 14.59
CA ARG A 107 2.28 -30.46 15.04
C ARG A 107 1.32 -30.53 13.86
N PRO A 108 1.23 -31.71 13.22
CA PRO A 108 0.36 -31.87 12.07
C PRO A 108 -1.12 -31.67 12.47
N ILE A 109 -1.92 -31.18 11.51
CA ILE A 109 -3.31 -30.78 11.76
C ILE A 109 -4.17 -31.88 12.38
N TYR A 110 -3.97 -33.14 12.01
CA TYR A 110 -4.73 -34.27 12.55
C TYR A 110 -4.58 -34.41 14.07
N ALA A 111 -3.41 -34.07 14.62
CA ALA A 111 -3.14 -34.11 16.05
C ALA A 111 -3.75 -32.89 16.77
N ARG A 112 -3.84 -31.74 16.08
CA ARG A 112 -4.38 -30.48 16.60
C ARG A 112 -5.91 -30.40 16.52
N LYS A 113 -6.53 -31.10 15.57
CA LYS A 113 -7.97 -31.02 15.28
C LYS A 113 -8.87 -31.24 16.52
N PRO A 114 -8.66 -32.25 17.40
CA PRO A 114 -9.49 -32.42 18.59
C PRO A 114 -9.37 -31.25 19.57
N TRP A 115 -8.17 -30.68 19.70
CA TRP A 115 -7.91 -29.53 20.56
C TRP A 115 -8.60 -28.27 20.02
N LEU A 116 -8.46 -27.99 18.73
CA LEU A 116 -9.13 -26.86 18.08
C LEU A 116 -10.66 -26.96 18.22
N LYS A 117 -11.24 -28.16 18.04
CA LYS A 117 -12.68 -28.38 18.28
C LYS A 117 -13.10 -27.98 19.70
N GLU A 118 -12.28 -28.31 20.69
CA GLU A 118 -12.56 -27.95 22.07
C GLU A 118 -12.41 -26.44 22.31
N LEU A 119 -11.43 -25.77 21.68
CA LEU A 119 -11.29 -24.32 21.73
C LEU A 119 -12.49 -23.60 21.10
N PHE A 120 -12.94 -24.04 19.92
CA PHE A 120 -14.15 -23.50 19.28
C PHE A 120 -15.39 -23.69 20.16
N ARG A 121 -15.56 -24.87 20.75
CA ARG A 121 -16.69 -25.19 21.63
C ARG A 121 -16.71 -24.33 22.89
N ARG A 122 -15.54 -24.11 23.52
CA ARG A 122 -15.44 -23.37 24.79
C ARG A 122 -15.44 -21.86 24.63
N SER A 123 -15.04 -21.35 23.48
CA SER A 123 -15.11 -19.92 23.16
C SER A 123 -16.52 -19.45 22.80
N ASP A 124 -17.48 -20.36 22.65
CA ASP A 124 -18.87 -20.03 22.34
C ASP A 124 -19.51 -19.18 23.44
N PRO A 125 -20.24 -18.08 23.13
CA PRO A 125 -20.69 -17.63 21.80
C PRO A 125 -19.86 -16.50 21.16
N LEU A 126 -18.59 -16.34 21.55
CA LEU A 126 -17.80 -15.18 21.12
C LEU A 126 -17.54 -15.18 19.59
N PRO A 127 -17.58 -14.00 18.94
CA PRO A 127 -17.17 -13.85 17.55
C PRO A 127 -15.71 -14.26 17.33
N ILE A 128 -15.38 -14.76 16.14
CA ILE A 128 -14.07 -15.30 15.78
C ILE A 128 -13.47 -14.46 14.65
N ASP A 129 -12.20 -14.08 14.80
CA ASP A 129 -11.42 -13.43 13.76
C ASP A 129 -10.26 -14.36 13.34
N ILE A 130 -10.26 -14.83 12.10
CA ILE A 130 -9.28 -15.80 11.60
C ILE A 130 -8.26 -15.09 10.72
N GLY A 131 -6.95 -15.31 10.98
CA GLY A 131 -5.85 -14.77 10.18
C GLY A 131 -5.52 -13.31 10.50
N ILE A 132 -5.23 -12.99 11.76
CA ILE A 132 -5.00 -11.61 12.22
C ILE A 132 -3.67 -11.08 11.68
N ALA A 133 -2.62 -11.92 11.60
CA ALA A 133 -1.26 -11.54 11.23
C ALA A 133 -0.92 -11.80 9.75
N GLY A 134 -1.52 -11.03 8.83
CA GLY A 134 -1.20 -11.13 7.40
C GLY A 134 -1.49 -12.51 6.80
N TYR A 135 -0.93 -12.79 5.62
CA TYR A 135 -1.01 -14.12 5.03
C TYR A 135 0.20 -14.93 5.51
N SER A 136 -0.04 -16.12 6.06
CA SER A 136 0.99 -17.15 6.22
C SER A 136 1.67 -17.39 4.87
N TYR A 137 2.95 -17.77 4.88
CA TYR A 137 3.66 -18.08 3.64
C TYR A 137 3.17 -19.38 2.99
N LEU A 138 2.48 -20.23 3.74
CA LEU A 138 1.94 -21.51 3.28
C LEU A 138 0.42 -21.45 3.14
N PRO A 139 -0.16 -22.09 2.11
CA PRO A 139 -1.62 -22.29 2.03
C PRO A 139 -2.17 -22.99 3.27
N ARG A 140 -3.36 -22.59 3.68
CA ARG A 140 -4.08 -23.12 4.85
C ARG A 140 -4.57 -24.54 4.53
N ASP A 141 -4.29 -25.48 5.43
CA ASP A 141 -4.70 -26.87 5.26
C ASP A 141 -6.23 -27.00 5.07
N PRO A 142 -6.71 -27.78 4.08
CA PRO A 142 -8.13 -27.88 3.78
C PRO A 142 -8.96 -28.48 4.93
N VAL A 143 -8.40 -29.37 5.76
CA VAL A 143 -9.09 -29.92 6.93
C VAL A 143 -9.29 -28.84 7.99
N LEU A 144 -8.32 -27.93 8.14
CA LEU A 144 -8.44 -26.77 9.02
C LEU A 144 -9.49 -25.78 8.49
N VAL A 145 -9.47 -25.48 7.19
CA VAL A 145 -10.49 -24.64 6.53
C VAL A 145 -11.89 -25.19 6.78
N GLY A 146 -12.10 -26.50 6.57
CA GLY A 146 -13.38 -27.14 6.84
C GLY A 146 -13.80 -27.01 8.32
N LEU A 147 -12.87 -27.21 9.26
CA LEU A 147 -13.14 -27.06 10.69
C LEU A 147 -13.54 -25.63 11.08
N GLU A 148 -12.91 -24.63 10.47
CA GLU A 148 -13.23 -23.22 10.73
C GLU A 148 -14.63 -22.87 10.21
N LEU A 149 -14.95 -23.35 9.01
CA LEU A 149 -16.23 -23.09 8.35
C LEU A 149 -17.42 -23.80 9.03
N GLU A 150 -17.18 -24.88 9.82
CA GLU A 150 -18.19 -25.42 10.76
C GLU A 150 -18.70 -24.34 11.74
N HIS A 151 -17.91 -23.28 11.98
CA HIS A 151 -18.24 -22.16 12.87
C HIS A 151 -18.51 -20.84 12.12
N LEU A 152 -18.85 -20.88 10.82
CA LEU A 152 -19.07 -19.70 9.97
C LEU A 152 -20.01 -18.65 10.57
N HIS A 153 -21.08 -19.09 11.25
CA HIS A 153 -22.05 -18.22 11.93
C HIS A 153 -21.45 -17.31 13.02
N ARG A 154 -20.25 -17.64 13.52
CA ARG A 154 -19.47 -16.87 14.49
C ARG A 154 -18.28 -16.15 13.89
N ILE A 155 -17.95 -16.37 12.62
CA ILE A 155 -16.79 -15.74 12.00
C ILE A 155 -17.14 -14.29 11.62
N ARG A 156 -16.44 -13.35 12.24
CA ARG A 156 -16.53 -11.91 11.94
C ARG A 156 -15.50 -11.51 10.88
N THR A 157 -14.27 -11.99 11.01
CA THR A 157 -13.19 -11.75 10.04
C THR A 157 -12.67 -13.09 9.57
N TYR A 158 -12.62 -13.29 8.25
CA TYR A 158 -12.03 -14.51 7.67
C TYR A 158 -10.89 -14.14 6.73
N ARG A 159 -9.67 -14.56 7.07
CA ARG A 159 -8.49 -14.40 6.20
C ARG A 159 -7.80 -15.74 5.99
N ALA A 160 -7.64 -16.13 4.72
CA ALA A 160 -6.99 -17.39 4.36
C ALA A 160 -6.18 -17.24 3.06
N LEU A 161 -4.98 -17.81 3.07
CA LEU A 161 -4.24 -18.17 1.85
C LEU A 161 -4.61 -19.60 1.50
N LEU A 162 -5.05 -19.86 0.27
CA LEU A 162 -5.60 -21.14 -0.16
C LEU A 162 -4.86 -21.66 -1.40
N ASP A 163 -4.75 -22.97 -1.51
CA ASP A 163 -4.43 -23.67 -2.75
C ASP A 163 -5.71 -24.22 -3.39
N GLU A 164 -5.61 -25.09 -4.39
CA GLU A 164 -6.77 -25.69 -5.06
C GLU A 164 -7.67 -26.48 -4.09
N ARG A 165 -7.12 -27.20 -3.12
CA ARG A 165 -7.88 -28.04 -2.18
C ARG A 165 -8.55 -27.20 -1.10
N GLY A 166 -7.83 -26.21 -0.58
CA GLY A 166 -8.38 -25.23 0.35
C GLY A 166 -9.50 -24.43 -0.29
N TRP A 167 -9.36 -24.05 -1.56
CA TRP A 167 -10.41 -23.38 -2.31
C TRP A 167 -11.65 -24.26 -2.51
N GLU A 168 -11.48 -25.53 -2.93
CA GLU A 168 -12.59 -26.47 -3.08
C GLU A 168 -13.38 -26.61 -1.77
N THR A 169 -12.67 -26.75 -0.65
CA THR A 169 -13.29 -26.83 0.68
C THR A 169 -14.00 -25.55 1.07
N LEU A 170 -13.42 -24.37 0.81
CA LEU A 170 -14.10 -23.11 1.05
C LEU A 170 -15.37 -22.99 0.20
N SER A 171 -15.26 -23.31 -1.09
CA SER A 171 -16.32 -23.11 -2.07
C SER A 171 -17.59 -23.90 -1.76
N SER A 172 -17.46 -25.09 -1.16
CA SER A 172 -18.61 -25.91 -0.74
C SER A 172 -19.35 -25.34 0.46
N CYS A 173 -18.76 -24.40 1.20
CA CYS A 173 -19.38 -23.73 2.35
C CYS A 173 -19.88 -22.31 2.02
N LEU A 174 -19.61 -21.79 0.81
CA LEU A 174 -20.05 -20.44 0.41
C LEU A 174 -21.57 -20.35 0.18
N ASP A 175 -22.31 -21.44 0.29
CA ASP A 175 -23.78 -21.46 0.25
C ASP A 175 -24.41 -21.30 1.66
N GLU A 176 -23.62 -21.42 2.73
CA GLU A 176 -24.09 -21.26 4.12
C GLU A 176 -24.16 -19.77 4.53
N PRO A 177 -25.12 -19.36 5.37
CA PRO A 177 -25.26 -17.97 5.77
C PRO A 177 -24.14 -17.52 6.73
N ALA A 178 -23.63 -16.30 6.51
CA ALA A 178 -22.56 -15.70 7.30
C ALA A 178 -23.00 -14.35 7.89
N ALA A 179 -23.98 -14.41 8.81
CA ALA A 179 -24.74 -13.24 9.26
C ALA A 179 -23.88 -12.15 9.94
N ILE A 180 -22.80 -12.53 10.61
CA ILE A 180 -21.92 -11.60 11.34
C ILE A 180 -20.59 -11.31 10.63
N LEU A 181 -20.37 -11.86 9.43
CA LEU A 181 -19.14 -11.67 8.69
C LEU A 181 -19.02 -10.21 8.23
N GLU A 182 -17.95 -9.54 8.66
CA GLU A 182 -17.65 -8.15 8.37
C GLU A 182 -16.53 -7.99 7.33
N SER A 183 -15.56 -8.91 7.32
CA SER A 183 -14.37 -8.85 6.47
C SER A 183 -13.99 -10.22 5.91
N LEU A 184 -13.89 -10.31 4.58
CA LEU A 184 -13.43 -11.50 3.86
C LEU A 184 -12.14 -11.19 3.09
N SER A 185 -11.06 -11.90 3.39
CA SER A 185 -9.75 -11.75 2.73
C SER A 185 -9.24 -13.09 2.23
N LEU A 186 -9.31 -13.30 0.93
CA LEU A 186 -8.89 -14.55 0.31
C LEU A 186 -7.66 -14.29 -0.54
N ALA A 187 -6.61 -15.07 -0.31
CA ALA A 187 -5.49 -15.17 -1.23
C ALA A 187 -5.46 -16.58 -1.81
N PHE A 188 -5.14 -16.70 -3.10
CA PHE A 188 -4.97 -17.96 -3.76
C PHE A 188 -3.54 -18.09 -4.29
N ARG A 189 -2.91 -19.24 -4.02
CA ARG A 189 -1.59 -19.59 -4.53
C ARG A 189 -1.65 -21.04 -5.03
N PRO A 190 -1.50 -21.27 -6.34
CA PRO A 190 -1.45 -22.62 -6.88
C PRO A 190 -0.34 -23.45 -6.22
N ALA A 191 -0.57 -24.76 -6.08
CA ALA A 191 0.47 -25.68 -5.63
C ALA A 191 1.72 -25.61 -6.54
N MET A 192 2.90 -25.77 -5.93
CA MET A 192 4.19 -25.72 -6.65
C MET A 192 4.18 -26.65 -7.87
N GLY A 193 4.57 -26.10 -9.03
CA GLY A 193 4.60 -26.81 -10.31
C GLY A 193 3.37 -26.60 -11.21
N ARG A 194 2.32 -25.93 -10.73
CA ARG A 194 1.14 -25.57 -11.53
C ARG A 194 1.08 -24.08 -11.79
N THR A 195 1.84 -23.60 -12.77
CA THR A 195 1.83 -22.17 -13.15
C THR A 195 0.61 -21.75 -13.96
N SER A 196 -0.23 -22.69 -14.39
CA SER A 196 -1.35 -22.44 -15.31
C SER A 196 -2.75 -22.70 -14.73
N ALA A 197 -2.88 -22.97 -13.43
CA ALA A 197 -4.20 -23.15 -12.83
C ALA A 197 -4.98 -21.82 -12.94
N PRO A 198 -6.22 -21.83 -13.47
CA PRO A 198 -7.02 -20.61 -13.56
C PRO A 198 -7.29 -20.07 -12.16
N ALA A 199 -7.24 -18.75 -12.01
CA ALA A 199 -7.60 -18.10 -10.76
C ALA A 199 -9.04 -18.49 -10.37
N PRO A 200 -9.28 -18.93 -9.13
CA PRO A 200 -10.62 -19.27 -8.69
C PRO A 200 -11.54 -18.05 -8.70
N GLN A 201 -12.80 -18.27 -9.05
CA GLN A 201 -13.83 -17.23 -9.09
C GLN A 201 -14.76 -17.36 -7.90
N LEU A 202 -15.09 -16.25 -7.25
CA LEU A 202 -16.14 -16.23 -6.24
C LEU A 202 -17.52 -16.57 -6.85
N PRO A 203 -18.39 -17.29 -6.12
CA PRO A 203 -19.77 -17.46 -6.52
C PRO A 203 -20.51 -16.11 -6.50
N ARG A 204 -21.58 -16.02 -7.29
CA ARG A 204 -22.44 -14.82 -7.37
C ARG A 204 -23.03 -14.45 -6.02
N ASP A 205 -23.63 -15.45 -5.39
CA ASP A 205 -24.38 -15.30 -4.15
C ASP A 205 -23.50 -15.76 -3.00
N LEU A 206 -22.47 -14.95 -2.71
CA LEU A 206 -21.58 -15.18 -1.57
C LEU A 206 -22.40 -15.36 -0.28
N PHE A 207 -22.28 -16.52 0.36
CA PHE A 207 -23.03 -16.93 1.54
C PHE A 207 -24.54 -16.98 1.30
N ASN A 208 -24.96 -17.42 0.11
CA ASN A 208 -26.35 -17.41 -0.37
C ASN A 208 -27.00 -16.02 -0.21
N GLY A 209 -26.22 -14.95 -0.38
CA GLY A 209 -26.63 -13.56 -0.18
C GLY A 209 -26.84 -13.13 1.29
N HIS A 210 -26.59 -14.00 2.27
CA HIS A 210 -26.81 -13.76 3.70
C HIS A 210 -25.53 -13.31 4.43
N CYS A 211 -24.98 -12.19 4.00
CA CYS A 211 -23.85 -11.53 4.66
C CYS A 211 -24.10 -10.02 4.85
N PRO A 212 -25.15 -9.65 5.63
CA PRO A 212 -25.61 -8.26 5.73
C PRO A 212 -24.60 -7.31 6.38
N ARG A 213 -23.59 -7.83 7.09
CA ARG A 213 -22.54 -7.04 7.73
C ARG A 213 -21.25 -6.98 6.92
N LEU A 214 -21.18 -7.63 5.76
CA LEU A 214 -19.95 -7.69 4.98
C LEU A 214 -19.62 -6.31 4.42
N THR A 215 -18.53 -5.72 4.92
CA THR A 215 -18.09 -4.37 4.56
C THR A 215 -16.75 -4.38 3.83
N LYS A 216 -15.95 -5.45 3.94
CA LYS A 216 -14.61 -5.52 3.35
C LYS A 216 -14.41 -6.83 2.59
N ILE A 217 -13.99 -6.71 1.34
CA ILE A 217 -13.58 -7.85 0.50
C ILE A 217 -12.16 -7.58 -0.02
N SER A 218 -11.26 -8.53 0.19
CA SER A 218 -9.91 -8.52 -0.36
C SER A 218 -9.62 -9.84 -1.07
N LEU A 219 -9.28 -9.77 -2.35
CA LEU A 219 -9.03 -10.91 -3.22
C LEU A 219 -7.63 -10.79 -3.81
N ARG A 220 -6.75 -11.74 -3.50
CA ARG A 220 -5.39 -11.79 -4.03
C ARG A 220 -5.19 -13.07 -4.83
N GLY A 221 -5.01 -12.98 -6.14
CA GLY A 221 -4.97 -14.16 -7.00
C GLY A 221 -6.34 -14.87 -7.16
N CYS A 222 -7.42 -14.26 -6.66
CA CYS A 222 -8.79 -14.71 -6.89
C CYS A 222 -9.52 -13.71 -7.77
N LEU A 223 -10.47 -14.19 -8.56
CA LEU A 223 -11.34 -13.39 -9.40
C LEU A 223 -12.65 -13.06 -8.66
N PRO A 224 -13.21 -11.85 -8.83
CA PRO A 224 -14.57 -11.57 -8.42
C PRO A 224 -15.56 -12.45 -9.21
N SER A 225 -16.80 -12.52 -8.75
CA SER A 225 -17.84 -13.26 -9.45
C SER A 225 -18.02 -12.76 -10.90
N PRO A 226 -18.29 -13.64 -11.86
CA PRO A 226 -18.53 -13.21 -13.22
C PRO A 226 -19.81 -12.34 -13.37
N SER A 227 -20.74 -12.52 -12.46
CA SER A 227 -21.94 -11.68 -12.31
C SER A 227 -21.74 -10.65 -11.22
N ASP A 228 -22.59 -9.63 -11.18
CA ASP A 228 -22.59 -8.68 -10.07
C ASP A 228 -22.79 -9.39 -8.74
N PHE A 229 -22.06 -8.91 -7.72
CA PHE A 229 -22.33 -9.27 -6.33
C PHE A 229 -23.82 -9.05 -6.01
N SER A 230 -24.34 -9.85 -5.08
CA SER A 230 -25.70 -9.67 -4.57
C SER A 230 -25.94 -8.22 -4.12
N SER A 231 -27.17 -7.73 -4.27
CA SER A 231 -27.53 -6.35 -3.93
C SER A 231 -27.19 -5.99 -2.48
N ALA A 232 -27.36 -6.92 -1.55
CA ALA A 232 -27.04 -6.74 -0.13
C ALA A 232 -25.55 -6.49 0.12
N VAL A 233 -24.66 -7.26 -0.53
CA VAL A 233 -23.21 -7.08 -0.41
C VAL A 233 -22.79 -5.74 -1.02
N ARG A 234 -23.28 -5.41 -2.22
CA ARG A 234 -22.94 -4.15 -2.90
C ARG A 234 -23.29 -2.92 -2.06
N ALA A 235 -24.47 -2.93 -1.44
CA ALA A 235 -24.96 -1.79 -0.66
C ALA A 235 -24.12 -1.50 0.61
N ASN A 236 -23.44 -2.50 1.16
CA ASN A 236 -22.70 -2.39 2.43
C ASN A 236 -21.19 -2.33 2.26
N LEU A 237 -20.66 -2.63 1.06
CA LEU A 237 -19.23 -2.69 0.85
C LEU A 237 -18.57 -1.31 0.98
N THR A 238 -17.57 -1.24 1.86
CA THR A 238 -16.75 -0.05 2.13
C THR A 238 -15.32 -0.18 1.61
N SER A 239 -14.81 -1.41 1.49
CA SER A 239 -13.47 -1.69 0.97
C SER A 239 -13.49 -2.85 0.00
N LEU A 240 -12.95 -2.63 -1.19
CA LEU A 240 -12.75 -3.65 -2.21
C LEU A 240 -11.29 -3.61 -2.69
N THR A 241 -10.60 -4.72 -2.49
CA THR A 241 -9.21 -4.92 -2.90
C THR A 241 -9.15 -6.13 -3.81
N VAL A 242 -8.65 -5.98 -5.03
CA VAL A 242 -8.37 -7.09 -5.94
C VAL A 242 -6.97 -6.93 -6.50
N SER A 243 -6.10 -7.93 -6.30
CA SER A 243 -4.71 -7.85 -6.71
C SER A 243 -4.13 -9.17 -7.19
N GLN A 244 -3.06 -9.07 -7.99
CA GLN A 244 -2.26 -10.23 -8.44
C GLN A 244 -3.09 -11.29 -9.17
N VAL A 245 -4.02 -10.84 -10.02
CA VAL A 245 -4.93 -11.72 -10.74
C VAL A 245 -4.45 -11.90 -12.17
N SER A 246 -4.52 -13.12 -12.68
CA SER A 246 -4.18 -13.45 -14.06
C SER A 246 -5.09 -14.54 -14.61
N GLY A 247 -5.14 -14.65 -15.93
CA GLY A 247 -5.88 -15.71 -16.62
C GLY A 247 -7.21 -15.26 -17.21
N PRO A 248 -7.96 -16.20 -17.82
CA PRO A 248 -9.26 -15.91 -18.41
C PRO A 248 -10.28 -15.53 -17.32
N GLY A 249 -11.06 -14.48 -17.58
CA GLY A 249 -12.13 -14.04 -16.68
C GLY A 249 -11.82 -12.80 -15.85
N VAL A 250 -10.59 -12.29 -15.89
CA VAL A 250 -10.25 -10.96 -15.34
C VAL A 250 -11.25 -9.92 -15.85
N PRO A 251 -11.90 -9.14 -14.98
CA PRO A 251 -12.86 -8.12 -15.41
C PRO A 251 -12.21 -7.04 -16.26
N THR A 252 -12.88 -6.64 -17.35
CA THR A 252 -12.54 -5.42 -18.09
C THR A 252 -12.96 -4.18 -17.32
N ALA A 253 -12.51 -3.00 -17.77
CA ALA A 253 -12.92 -1.72 -17.20
C ALA A 253 -14.45 -1.54 -17.13
N ASP A 254 -15.17 -1.89 -18.21
CA ASP A 254 -16.64 -1.80 -18.23
C ASP A 254 -17.32 -2.75 -17.24
N ARG A 255 -16.76 -3.94 -17.03
CA ARG A 255 -17.26 -4.90 -16.05
C ARG A 255 -17.03 -4.40 -14.63
N TRP A 256 -15.87 -3.78 -14.37
CA TRP A 256 -15.62 -3.11 -13.09
C TRP A 256 -16.62 -1.98 -12.86
N LEU A 257 -16.90 -1.15 -13.86
CA LEU A 257 -17.91 -0.09 -13.75
C LEU A 257 -19.30 -0.64 -13.42
N ALA A 258 -19.69 -1.76 -14.04
CA ALA A 258 -20.94 -2.45 -13.69
C ALA A 258 -20.96 -2.90 -12.22
N HIS A 259 -19.89 -3.54 -11.74
CA HIS A 259 -19.77 -3.95 -10.34
C HIS A 259 -19.84 -2.76 -9.37
N LEU A 260 -19.16 -1.66 -9.70
CA LEU A 260 -19.05 -0.48 -8.84
C LEU A 260 -20.34 0.35 -8.78
N SER A 261 -21.20 0.29 -9.80
CA SER A 261 -22.43 1.09 -9.88
C SER A 261 -23.39 0.94 -8.67
N GLY A 262 -23.33 -0.19 -7.96
CA GLY A 262 -24.14 -0.45 -6.76
C GLY A 262 -23.44 -0.19 -5.42
N MET A 263 -22.17 0.24 -5.43
CA MET A 263 -21.32 0.32 -4.24
C MET A 263 -21.17 1.76 -3.70
N LEU A 264 -22.29 2.41 -3.40
CA LEU A 264 -22.32 3.83 -3.04
C LEU A 264 -21.58 4.17 -1.72
N ARG A 265 -21.37 3.18 -0.86
CA ARG A 265 -20.64 3.29 0.41
C ARG A 265 -19.16 2.95 0.30
N LEU A 266 -18.67 2.66 -0.91
CA LEU A 266 -17.28 2.28 -1.12
C LEU A 266 -16.35 3.45 -0.79
N GLU A 267 -15.47 3.25 0.19
CA GLU A 267 -14.47 4.21 0.64
C GLU A 267 -13.08 3.89 0.09
N HIS A 268 -12.76 2.60 -0.08
CA HIS A 268 -11.46 2.13 -0.54
C HIS A 268 -11.63 1.19 -1.73
N LEU A 269 -11.02 1.55 -2.86
CA LEU A 269 -10.92 0.71 -4.05
C LEU A 269 -9.45 0.52 -4.43
N LEU A 270 -8.98 -0.71 -4.46
CA LEU A 270 -7.65 -1.09 -4.93
C LEU A 270 -7.78 -2.18 -5.99
N LEU A 271 -7.34 -1.88 -7.21
CA LEU A 271 -7.30 -2.81 -8.34
C LEU A 271 -5.87 -2.86 -8.88
N GLU A 272 -5.11 -3.90 -8.54
CA GLU A 272 -3.67 -3.96 -8.81
C GLU A 272 -3.20 -5.28 -9.43
N GLY A 273 -1.97 -5.31 -9.94
CA GLY A 273 -1.32 -6.54 -10.41
C GLY A 273 -2.15 -7.39 -11.38
N GLY A 274 -2.72 -6.76 -12.41
CA GLY A 274 -3.51 -7.47 -13.44
C GLY A 274 -5.00 -7.63 -13.14
N ALA A 275 -5.54 -6.94 -12.11
CA ALA A 275 -6.97 -6.98 -11.78
C ALA A 275 -7.90 -6.39 -12.87
N ILE A 276 -7.36 -5.65 -13.84
CA ILE A 276 -8.12 -5.02 -14.94
C ILE A 276 -7.63 -5.59 -16.28
N ALA A 277 -8.51 -6.26 -17.00
CA ALA A 277 -8.22 -6.80 -18.32
C ALA A 277 -8.30 -5.73 -19.41
N VAL A 278 -7.38 -5.80 -20.38
CA VAL A 278 -7.47 -5.05 -21.64
C VAL A 278 -8.56 -5.69 -22.49
N SER A 279 -9.52 -4.88 -22.94
CA SER A 279 -10.52 -5.34 -23.90
C SER A 279 -9.81 -5.79 -25.18
N GLY A 280 -9.82 -7.10 -25.46
CA GLY A 280 -9.21 -7.62 -26.67
C GLY A 280 -9.80 -6.91 -27.89
N ARG A 281 -8.95 -6.48 -28.83
CA ARG A 281 -9.29 -5.78 -30.10
C ARG A 281 -10.17 -6.60 -31.07
N ARG A 282 -11.01 -7.51 -30.57
CA ARG A 282 -11.91 -8.34 -31.38
C ARG A 282 -13.07 -7.49 -31.89
N ASN A 283 -12.86 -6.74 -32.98
CA ASN A 283 -13.80 -6.25 -34.00
C ASN A 283 -15.25 -5.87 -33.57
N SER A 284 -15.49 -5.55 -32.30
CA SER A 284 -16.81 -5.28 -31.77
C SER A 284 -17.10 -3.80 -31.92
N GLN A 285 -17.40 -3.39 -33.17
CA GLN A 285 -18.19 -2.20 -33.48
C GLN A 285 -19.64 -2.29 -32.96
N THR A 286 -19.93 -3.17 -32.00
CA THR A 286 -21.14 -3.08 -31.19
C THR A 286 -21.00 -1.83 -30.35
N ARG A 287 -21.56 -0.72 -30.84
CA ARG A 287 -21.73 0.56 -30.14
C ARG A 287 -22.09 0.26 -28.69
N VAL A 288 -21.13 0.41 -27.79
CA VAL A 288 -21.38 0.40 -26.36
C VAL A 288 -22.32 1.56 -26.14
N ALA A 289 -23.58 1.26 -25.79
CA ALA A 289 -24.54 2.29 -25.38
C ALA A 289 -23.84 3.17 -24.35
N SER A 290 -23.92 4.50 -24.53
CA SER A 290 -23.30 5.50 -23.67
C SER A 290 -23.59 5.17 -22.22
N SER A 291 -22.65 4.47 -21.58
CA SER A 291 -22.91 3.87 -20.29
C SER A 291 -22.61 4.94 -19.25
N GLU A 292 -23.62 5.19 -18.41
CA GLU A 292 -23.68 6.28 -17.46
C GLU A 292 -22.43 6.36 -16.57
N ALA A 293 -22.09 7.57 -16.12
CA ALA A 293 -21.00 7.79 -15.19
C ALA A 293 -21.31 7.09 -13.86
N VAL A 294 -20.31 6.43 -13.29
CA VAL A 294 -20.42 5.73 -12.00
C VAL A 294 -19.92 6.67 -10.91
N VAL A 295 -20.85 7.19 -10.11
CA VAL A 295 -20.55 8.09 -9.00
C VAL A 295 -20.28 7.30 -7.73
N LEU A 296 -19.10 7.48 -7.14
CA LEU A 296 -18.72 6.88 -5.86
C LEU A 296 -18.50 7.99 -4.80
N PRO A 297 -19.58 8.49 -4.18
CA PRO A 297 -19.53 9.69 -3.34
C PRO A 297 -18.73 9.49 -2.05
N SER A 298 -18.63 8.26 -1.57
CA SER A 298 -17.90 7.93 -0.34
C SER A 298 -16.43 7.59 -0.58
N LEU A 299 -15.98 7.55 -1.85
CA LEU A 299 -14.63 7.06 -2.16
C LEU A 299 -13.56 8.01 -1.63
N ARG A 300 -12.72 7.51 -0.72
CA ARG A 300 -11.63 8.23 -0.08
C ARG A 300 -10.26 7.80 -0.61
N SER A 301 -10.16 6.59 -1.15
CA SER A 301 -8.91 6.02 -1.65
C SER A 301 -9.16 5.19 -2.89
N LEU A 302 -8.46 5.52 -3.97
CA LEU A 302 -8.47 4.85 -5.25
C LEU A 302 -7.03 4.49 -5.64
N SER A 303 -6.73 3.20 -5.73
CA SER A 303 -5.46 2.69 -6.27
C SER A 303 -5.72 1.82 -7.50
N LEU A 304 -5.13 2.19 -8.63
CA LEU A 304 -5.29 1.49 -9.91
C LEU A 304 -3.91 1.14 -10.47
N GLU A 305 -3.66 -0.13 -10.77
CA GLU A 305 -2.49 -0.59 -11.50
C GLU A 305 -2.90 -1.51 -12.65
N GLY A 306 -2.36 -1.26 -13.85
CA GLY A 306 -2.76 -2.00 -15.03
C GLY A 306 -2.31 -1.35 -16.35
N ASP A 307 -2.97 -1.73 -17.44
CA ASP A 307 -2.75 -1.15 -18.76
C ASP A 307 -3.42 0.23 -18.88
N VAL A 308 -2.75 1.19 -19.54
CA VAL A 308 -3.21 2.58 -19.65
C VAL A 308 -4.58 2.69 -20.33
N GLU A 309 -4.90 1.83 -21.29
CA GLU A 309 -6.16 1.88 -22.03
C GLU A 309 -7.31 1.48 -21.10
N ALA A 310 -7.13 0.38 -20.37
CA ALA A 310 -8.12 -0.12 -19.43
C ALA A 310 -8.34 0.86 -18.25
N ILE A 311 -7.26 1.40 -17.67
CA ILE A 311 -7.35 2.41 -16.60
C ILE A 311 -8.02 3.68 -17.14
N GLY A 312 -7.66 4.13 -18.34
CA GLY A 312 -8.25 5.32 -18.96
C GLY A 312 -9.76 5.20 -19.15
N ILE A 313 -10.25 4.05 -19.64
CA ILE A 313 -11.70 3.78 -19.77
C ILE A 313 -12.39 3.81 -18.39
N LEU A 314 -11.78 3.18 -17.39
CA LEU A 314 -12.30 3.16 -16.03
C LEU A 314 -12.40 4.59 -15.46
N LEU A 315 -11.32 5.37 -15.51
CA LEU A 315 -11.27 6.74 -14.99
C LEU A 315 -12.14 7.72 -15.76
N HIS A 316 -12.36 7.52 -17.05
CA HIS A 316 -13.25 8.38 -17.84
C HIS A 316 -14.69 8.34 -17.32
N ARG A 317 -15.11 7.19 -16.78
CA ARG A 317 -16.49 6.93 -16.37
C ARG A 317 -16.67 6.89 -14.85
N LEU A 318 -15.59 6.69 -14.11
CA LEU A 318 -15.59 6.68 -12.65
C LEU A 318 -15.46 8.10 -12.11
N GLN A 319 -16.43 8.54 -11.31
CA GLN A 319 -16.42 9.85 -10.66
C GLN A 319 -16.21 9.67 -9.14
N PRO A 320 -14.95 9.63 -8.67
CA PRO A 320 -14.66 9.55 -7.24
C PRO A 320 -14.94 10.89 -6.54
N SER A 321 -15.17 10.89 -5.22
CA SER A 321 -15.29 12.13 -4.43
C SER A 321 -14.06 13.03 -4.59
N VAL A 322 -14.20 14.36 -4.69
CA VAL A 322 -13.11 15.34 -4.94
C VAL A 322 -11.90 15.12 -4.02
N ASP A 323 -12.16 14.68 -2.79
CA ASP A 323 -11.17 14.41 -1.73
C ASP A 323 -10.48 13.05 -1.78
N ALA A 324 -10.83 12.21 -2.77
CA ALA A 324 -10.24 10.90 -2.90
C ALA A 324 -8.73 10.98 -3.12
N ARG A 325 -7.98 10.21 -2.33
CA ARG A 325 -6.58 9.89 -2.60
C ARG A 325 -6.52 9.00 -3.84
N ILE A 326 -5.65 9.35 -4.77
CA ILE A 326 -5.53 8.67 -6.06
C ILE A 326 -4.09 8.24 -6.29
N SER A 327 -3.90 6.94 -6.45
CA SER A 327 -2.64 6.31 -6.85
C SER A 327 -2.88 5.56 -8.17
N ILE A 328 -2.20 5.97 -9.24
CA ILE A 328 -2.36 5.37 -10.57
C ILE A 328 -1.01 4.88 -11.05
N SER A 329 -0.91 3.60 -11.39
CA SER A 329 0.27 2.98 -12.00
C SER A 329 -0.10 2.35 -13.34
N CYS A 330 0.22 3.02 -14.44
CA CYS A 330 -0.08 2.52 -15.78
C CYS A 330 1.15 1.86 -16.41
N SER A 331 0.88 0.83 -17.19
CA SER A 331 1.80 0.18 -18.13
C SER A 331 1.25 0.31 -19.55
N GLY A 332 2.05 -0.03 -20.56
CA GLY A 332 1.56 -0.06 -21.93
C GLY A 332 1.32 1.31 -22.56
N VAL A 333 1.90 2.39 -22.02
CA VAL A 333 1.68 3.74 -22.55
C VAL A 333 2.20 3.86 -23.98
N ARG A 334 1.32 4.29 -24.88
CA ARG A 334 1.55 4.53 -26.32
C ARG A 334 1.05 5.93 -26.69
N ARG A 335 1.41 6.42 -27.88
CA ARG A 335 1.08 7.80 -28.32
C ARG A 335 -0.42 8.10 -28.44
N GLU A 336 -1.24 7.09 -28.68
CA GLU A 336 -2.69 7.21 -28.83
C GLU A 336 -3.38 6.31 -27.79
N GLY A 337 -4.47 6.80 -27.18
CA GLY A 337 -5.32 6.00 -26.29
C GLY A 337 -5.50 6.62 -24.89
N GLY A 338 -5.93 5.78 -23.94
CA GLY A 338 -6.46 6.17 -22.62
C GLY A 338 -5.60 7.07 -21.72
N ILE A 339 -4.38 7.44 -22.12
CA ILE A 339 -3.51 8.37 -21.39
C ILE A 339 -4.16 9.74 -21.18
N ASP A 340 -4.93 10.25 -22.14
CA ASP A 340 -5.58 11.56 -21.99
C ASP A 340 -6.65 11.52 -20.88
N HIS A 341 -7.38 10.42 -20.74
CA HIS A 341 -8.32 10.22 -19.64
C HIS A 341 -7.60 10.08 -18.29
N VAL A 342 -6.50 9.33 -18.24
CA VAL A 342 -5.67 9.19 -17.04
C VAL A 342 -5.13 10.55 -16.59
N LEU A 343 -4.54 11.32 -17.52
CA LEU A 343 -4.00 12.64 -17.22
C LEU A 343 -5.11 13.61 -16.81
N SER A 344 -6.22 13.65 -17.54
CA SER A 344 -7.35 14.53 -17.19
C SER A 344 -7.83 14.28 -15.77
N ALA A 345 -8.09 13.00 -15.42
CA ALA A 345 -8.56 12.64 -14.09
C ALA A 345 -7.53 12.96 -13.00
N PHE A 346 -6.24 12.72 -13.24
CA PHE A 346 -5.19 13.05 -12.27
C PHE A 346 -4.97 14.57 -12.12
N CYS A 347 -4.97 15.31 -13.23
CA CYS A 347 -4.72 16.76 -13.25
C CYS A 347 -5.86 17.54 -12.60
N GLU A 348 -7.12 17.18 -12.89
CA GLU A 348 -8.29 17.78 -12.24
C GLU A 348 -8.17 17.73 -10.70
N ARG A 349 -7.59 16.64 -10.18
CA ARG A 349 -7.46 16.40 -8.74
C ARG A 349 -6.33 17.19 -8.10
N MET A 350 -5.23 17.32 -8.83
CA MET A 350 -4.14 18.21 -8.43
C MET A 350 -4.63 19.67 -8.40
N GLU A 351 -5.36 20.09 -9.43
CA GLU A 351 -5.91 21.45 -9.56
C GLU A 351 -6.93 21.77 -8.48
N ASN A 352 -7.90 20.87 -8.24
CA ASN A 352 -8.88 21.05 -7.16
C ASN A 352 -8.19 21.19 -5.81
N ALA A 353 -7.18 20.35 -5.53
CA ALA A 353 -6.42 20.43 -4.29
C ALA A 353 -5.61 21.74 -4.18
N ALA A 354 -4.99 22.20 -5.26
CA ALA A 354 -4.28 23.49 -5.29
C ALA A 354 -5.21 24.68 -5.04
N MET A 355 -6.44 24.62 -5.57
CA MET A 355 -7.49 25.62 -5.34
C MET A 355 -8.14 25.52 -3.95
N GLY A 356 -7.78 24.54 -3.12
CA GLY A 356 -8.42 24.30 -1.82
C GLY A 356 -9.86 23.79 -1.93
N ILE A 357 -10.23 23.22 -3.07
CA ILE A 357 -11.51 22.56 -3.28
C ILE A 357 -11.40 21.15 -2.69
N GLY A 358 -11.98 20.96 -1.50
CA GLY A 358 -11.96 19.71 -0.77
C GLY A 358 -11.52 19.84 0.70
N ALA A 359 -11.58 18.73 1.43
CA ALA A 359 -11.10 18.60 2.81
C ALA A 359 -9.57 18.31 2.90
N GLY A 360 -8.89 18.03 1.78
CA GLY A 360 -7.46 17.72 1.76
C GLY A 360 -6.55 18.96 1.91
N PRO A 361 -5.28 18.79 2.36
CA PRO A 361 -4.32 19.90 2.35
C PRO A 361 -3.99 20.34 0.92
N PRO A 362 -3.69 21.64 0.71
CA PRO A 362 -3.30 22.16 -0.60
C PRO A 362 -1.97 21.57 -1.06
N VAL A 363 -1.80 21.47 -2.38
CA VAL A 363 -0.56 20.97 -2.99
C VAL A 363 0.53 22.02 -2.87
N SER A 364 1.43 21.85 -1.90
CA SER A 364 2.59 22.73 -1.70
C SER A 364 3.89 22.17 -2.29
N PHE A 365 3.94 20.86 -2.55
CA PHE A 365 5.10 20.17 -3.07
C PHE A 365 4.72 19.33 -4.29
N MET A 366 5.61 19.25 -5.28
CA MET A 366 5.47 18.38 -6.44
C MET A 366 6.80 17.70 -6.76
N ALA A 367 6.82 16.38 -6.84
CA ALA A 367 7.95 15.62 -7.36
C ALA A 367 7.64 15.09 -8.76
N ILE A 368 8.52 15.40 -9.71
CA ILE A 368 8.49 14.90 -11.08
C ILE A 368 9.78 14.13 -11.32
N LYS A 369 9.66 12.82 -11.51
CA LYS A 369 10.79 11.92 -11.79
C LYS A 369 10.56 11.26 -13.13
N GLY A 370 11.57 11.24 -13.99
CA GLY A 370 11.45 10.70 -15.34
C GLY A 370 12.74 10.03 -15.77
N GLY A 371 12.59 8.98 -16.57
CA GLY A 371 13.66 8.25 -17.21
C GLY A 371 13.22 7.74 -18.58
N GLU A 372 14.04 6.92 -19.21
CA GLU A 372 13.77 6.42 -20.57
C GLU A 372 12.44 5.64 -20.68
N SER A 373 12.06 4.92 -19.62
CA SER A 373 10.88 4.03 -19.62
C SER A 373 9.83 4.38 -18.55
N LYS A 374 10.03 5.43 -17.75
CA LYS A 374 9.13 5.75 -16.63
C LYS A 374 8.97 7.26 -16.43
N LEU A 375 7.76 7.69 -16.08
CA LEU A 375 7.46 9.03 -15.56
C LEU A 375 6.64 8.87 -14.28
N GLU A 376 7.09 9.49 -13.21
CA GLU A 376 6.39 9.56 -11.93
C GLU A 376 6.11 11.02 -11.59
N VAL A 377 4.89 11.28 -11.14
CA VAL A 377 4.45 12.57 -10.61
C VAL A 377 3.78 12.33 -9.27
N SER A 378 4.16 13.09 -8.25
CA SER A 378 3.49 13.02 -6.94
C SER A 378 3.48 14.37 -6.24
N ASP A 379 2.61 14.52 -5.26
CA ASP A 379 2.59 15.69 -4.36
C ASP A 379 3.54 15.54 -3.15
N GLY A 380 4.45 14.56 -3.18
CA GLY A 380 5.33 14.22 -2.06
C GLY A 380 4.64 13.43 -0.94
N THR A 381 3.35 13.13 -1.08
CA THR A 381 2.60 12.26 -0.19
C THR A 381 2.13 11.01 -0.94
N HIS A 382 1.61 10.03 -0.21
CA HIS A 382 0.93 8.88 -0.80
C HIS A 382 -0.51 9.18 -1.27
N SER A 383 -0.96 10.44 -1.15
CA SER A 383 -2.34 10.82 -1.47
C SER A 383 -2.56 11.03 -2.96
N ARG A 384 -1.54 11.52 -3.68
CA ARG A 384 -1.63 11.81 -5.12
C ARG A 384 -0.36 11.33 -5.79
N HIS A 385 -0.44 10.17 -6.43
CA HIS A 385 0.69 9.54 -7.09
C HIS A 385 0.29 9.02 -8.47
N LEU A 386 1.07 9.37 -9.48
CA LEU A 386 0.95 8.89 -10.85
C LEU A 386 2.29 8.29 -11.26
N SER A 387 2.29 7.03 -11.68
CA SER A 387 3.43 6.32 -12.24
C SER A 387 3.05 5.78 -13.61
N LEU A 388 3.79 6.16 -14.63
CA LEU A 388 3.55 5.77 -16.02
C LEU A 388 4.77 5.03 -16.55
N SER A 389 4.57 3.80 -17.00
CA SER A 389 5.61 2.98 -17.62
C SER A 389 5.39 2.89 -19.13
N PHE A 390 6.39 3.31 -19.89
CA PHE A 390 6.34 3.41 -21.34
C PHE A 390 6.86 2.12 -21.99
N CYS A 391 6.19 1.66 -23.05
CA CYS A 391 6.77 0.63 -23.90
C CYS A 391 7.94 1.22 -24.68
N ARG A 392 9.03 0.46 -24.80
CA ARG A 392 10.17 0.84 -25.64
C ARG A 392 9.72 0.82 -27.11
N GLU A 393 9.51 1.99 -27.68
CA GLU A 393 9.37 2.16 -29.13
C GLU A 393 10.76 2.27 -29.75
N ASP A 394 10.94 1.74 -30.96
CA ASP A 394 12.20 1.87 -31.69
C ASP A 394 12.41 3.34 -32.09
N ASN A 395 13.32 4.02 -31.39
CA ASN A 395 13.85 5.37 -31.67
C ASN A 395 12.81 6.46 -31.99
N PRO A 396 11.91 6.84 -31.05
CA PRO A 396 11.05 7.99 -31.26
C PRO A 396 11.86 9.31 -31.33
N PRO A 397 11.50 10.28 -32.19
CA PRO A 397 12.19 11.56 -32.30
C PRO A 397 12.11 12.42 -31.03
N THR A 398 11.08 12.21 -30.21
CA THR A 398 10.90 12.85 -28.90
C THR A 398 10.53 11.76 -27.90
N PRO A 399 11.17 11.70 -26.73
CA PRO A 399 10.86 10.67 -25.75
C PRO A 399 9.41 10.83 -25.26
N MET A 400 8.68 9.73 -25.16
CA MET A 400 7.24 9.75 -24.87
C MET A 400 6.89 10.44 -23.53
N TRP A 401 7.77 10.30 -22.54
CA TRP A 401 7.63 10.98 -21.25
C TRP A 401 7.59 12.51 -21.40
N GLU A 402 8.30 13.09 -22.36
CA GLU A 402 8.33 14.55 -22.57
C GLU A 402 7.00 15.05 -23.14
N THR A 403 6.38 14.31 -24.05
CA THR A 403 5.04 14.62 -24.58
C THR A 403 3.99 14.53 -23.47
N VAL A 404 4.02 13.46 -22.68
CA VAL A 404 3.09 13.26 -21.55
C VAL A 404 3.27 14.33 -20.48
N LEU A 405 4.52 14.62 -20.11
CA LEU A 405 4.83 15.68 -19.15
C LEU A 405 4.36 17.05 -19.66
N SER A 406 4.54 17.33 -20.95
CA SER A 406 4.09 18.59 -21.55
C SER A 406 2.56 18.75 -21.48
N LYS A 407 1.81 17.67 -21.72
CA LYS A 407 0.36 17.65 -21.54
C LYS A 407 -0.02 17.89 -20.07
N PHE A 408 0.57 17.12 -19.16
CA PHE A 408 0.36 17.25 -17.72
C PHE A 408 0.56 18.70 -17.24
N LEU A 409 1.72 19.28 -17.54
CA LEU A 409 2.06 20.64 -17.11
C LEU A 409 1.13 21.70 -17.69
N GLY A 410 0.64 21.50 -18.93
CA GLY A 410 -0.34 22.39 -19.54
C GLY A 410 -1.73 22.32 -18.89
N THR A 411 -2.05 21.22 -18.22
CA THR A 411 -3.34 21.00 -17.54
C THR A 411 -3.33 21.34 -16.06
N VAL A 412 -2.17 21.61 -15.45
CA VAL A 412 -2.07 21.96 -14.02
C VAL A 412 -1.50 23.38 -13.72
N PRO A 413 -1.97 24.45 -14.38
CA PRO A 413 -1.36 25.77 -14.23
C PRO A 413 -1.53 26.36 -12.82
N PHE A 414 -2.68 26.18 -12.15
CA PHE A 414 -2.89 26.75 -10.82
C PHE A 414 -2.06 26.01 -9.77
N THR A 415 -1.96 24.69 -9.89
CA THR A 415 -1.08 23.87 -9.07
C THR A 415 0.34 24.40 -9.16
N ILE A 416 0.88 24.59 -10.37
CA ILE A 416 2.25 25.07 -10.57
C ILE A 416 2.45 26.47 -9.96
N ALA A 417 1.45 27.36 -10.06
CA ALA A 417 1.51 28.69 -9.47
C ALA A 417 1.54 28.69 -7.93
N SER A 418 0.90 27.70 -7.29
CA SER A 418 0.80 27.58 -5.82
C SER A 418 1.91 26.76 -5.17
N LEU A 419 2.76 26.08 -5.93
CA LEU A 419 3.84 25.27 -5.37
C LEU A 419 4.85 26.13 -4.63
N THR A 420 5.24 25.70 -3.42
CA THR A 420 6.37 26.27 -2.68
C THR A 420 7.64 25.46 -2.87
N ALA A 421 7.52 24.18 -3.24
CA ALA A 421 8.66 23.32 -3.52
C ALA A 421 8.41 22.38 -4.70
N MET A 422 9.45 22.12 -5.49
CA MET A 422 9.38 21.16 -6.59
C MET A 422 10.67 20.34 -6.66
N GLU A 423 10.53 19.02 -6.72
CA GLU A 423 11.63 18.08 -6.97
C GLU A 423 11.60 17.66 -8.45
N ILE A 424 12.72 17.80 -9.16
CA ILE A 424 12.79 17.49 -10.59
C ILE A 424 13.97 16.58 -10.89
N GLN A 425 13.68 15.32 -11.23
CA GLN A 425 14.67 14.33 -11.64
C GLN A 425 14.34 13.87 -13.07
N LEU A 426 14.75 14.66 -14.08
CA LEU A 426 14.50 14.38 -15.49
C LEU A 426 15.82 14.27 -16.27
N PRO A 427 15.86 13.51 -17.38
CA PRO A 427 17.05 13.39 -18.21
C PRO A 427 17.31 14.66 -19.05
N SER A 428 16.27 15.45 -19.33
CA SER A 428 16.33 16.73 -20.02
C SER A 428 15.31 17.73 -19.46
N ALA A 429 15.50 19.02 -19.74
CA ALA A 429 14.57 20.09 -19.36
C ALA A 429 13.68 20.49 -20.55
N PRO A 430 12.46 19.94 -20.68
CA PRO A 430 11.63 20.21 -21.84
C PRO A 430 11.10 21.66 -21.84
N PRO A 431 10.82 22.25 -23.01
CA PRO A 431 10.33 23.63 -23.11
C PRO A 431 9.04 23.90 -22.33
N SER A 432 8.17 22.90 -22.21
CA SER A 432 6.93 22.96 -21.42
C SER A 432 7.19 23.13 -19.92
N LEU A 433 8.21 22.46 -19.39
CA LEU A 433 8.65 22.63 -18.00
C LEU A 433 9.19 24.04 -17.76
N ILE A 434 10.04 24.55 -18.65
CA ILE A 434 10.59 25.91 -18.56
C ILE A 434 9.44 26.94 -18.58
N ARG A 435 8.47 26.77 -19.48
CA ARG A 435 7.28 27.63 -19.55
C ARG A 435 6.46 27.56 -18.27
N SER A 436 6.22 26.37 -17.73
CA SER A 436 5.41 26.19 -16.52
C SER A 436 6.09 26.79 -15.29
N LEU A 437 7.40 26.56 -15.13
CA LEU A 437 8.22 27.19 -14.09
C LEU A 437 8.19 28.71 -14.18
N SER A 438 8.05 29.30 -15.38
CA SER A 438 7.92 30.75 -15.50
C SER A 438 6.67 31.32 -14.81
N GLY A 439 5.63 30.51 -14.64
CA GLY A 439 4.40 30.85 -13.91
C GLY A 439 4.41 30.48 -12.42
N ALA A 440 5.44 29.78 -11.92
CA ALA A 440 5.51 29.28 -10.54
C ALA A 440 5.93 30.40 -9.55
N CYS A 441 5.05 31.37 -9.32
CA CYS A 441 5.37 32.59 -8.57
C CYS A 441 5.69 32.35 -7.09
N GLN A 442 5.13 31.30 -6.49
CA GLN A 442 5.34 30.91 -5.09
C GLN A 442 6.49 29.93 -4.87
N LEU A 443 7.17 29.49 -5.93
CA LEU A 443 8.19 28.44 -5.83
C LEU A 443 9.44 28.93 -5.09
N GLU A 444 9.62 28.48 -3.86
CA GLU A 444 10.72 28.84 -2.97
C GLU A 444 11.93 27.90 -3.13
N ARG A 445 11.65 26.62 -3.44
CA ARG A 445 12.64 25.53 -3.42
C ARG A 445 12.58 24.68 -4.70
N LEU A 446 13.72 24.54 -5.37
CA LEU A 446 13.92 23.51 -6.39
C LEU A 446 14.87 22.44 -5.86
N VAL A 447 14.46 21.17 -5.94
CA VAL A 447 15.12 20.06 -5.23
C VAL A 447 15.59 18.97 -6.20
N ASN A 448 16.72 18.34 -5.86
CA ASN A 448 17.34 17.22 -6.59
C ASN A 448 17.64 17.53 -8.06
N LEU A 449 18.08 18.76 -8.34
CA LEU A 449 18.42 19.16 -9.72
C LEU A 449 19.70 18.47 -10.17
N SER A 450 19.61 17.70 -11.26
CA SER A 450 20.78 17.09 -11.89
C SER A 450 21.64 18.12 -12.64
N THR A 451 22.91 17.78 -12.86
CA THR A 451 23.85 18.59 -13.65
C THR A 451 23.32 18.92 -15.04
N THR A 452 22.70 17.95 -15.71
CA THR A 452 22.08 18.14 -17.03
C THR A 452 20.89 19.10 -16.97
N MET A 453 20.03 18.93 -15.95
CA MET A 453 18.85 19.78 -15.73
C MET A 453 19.25 21.24 -15.51
N LEU A 454 20.21 21.51 -14.63
CA LEU A 454 20.66 22.88 -14.36
C LEU A 454 21.18 23.57 -15.62
N ARG A 455 22.03 22.87 -16.38
CA ARG A 455 22.64 23.38 -17.61
C ARG A 455 21.58 23.73 -18.66
N GLN A 456 20.54 22.92 -18.79
CA GLN A 456 19.50 23.12 -19.80
C GLN A 456 18.40 24.09 -19.35
N MET A 457 18.04 24.09 -18.06
CA MET A 457 16.89 24.82 -17.53
C MET A 457 17.21 26.26 -17.14
N LEU A 458 18.35 26.52 -16.50
CA LEU A 458 18.66 27.85 -15.94
C LEU A 458 18.83 28.94 -17.01
N PRO A 459 19.56 28.73 -18.13
CA PRO A 459 19.74 29.79 -19.12
C PRO A 459 18.42 30.22 -19.80
N PRO A 460 17.51 29.31 -20.18
CA PRO A 460 16.18 29.70 -20.66
C PRO A 460 15.34 30.46 -19.64
N LEU A 461 15.37 30.07 -18.36
CA LEU A 461 14.65 30.80 -17.30
C LEU A 461 15.15 32.24 -17.15
N GLN A 462 16.46 32.46 -17.30
CA GLN A 462 17.06 33.79 -17.33
C GLN A 462 16.60 34.61 -18.53
N LYS A 463 16.47 34.00 -19.72
CA LYS A 463 16.06 34.69 -20.96
C LYS A 463 14.58 35.04 -21.00
N TYR A 464 13.71 34.23 -20.38
CA TYR A 464 12.25 34.37 -20.50
C TYR A 464 11.73 35.73 -20.00
N GLN A 465 12.44 36.39 -19.07
CA GLN A 465 12.10 37.74 -18.59
C GLN A 465 12.24 38.82 -19.68
N MET A 466 13.14 38.64 -20.66
CA MET A 466 13.43 39.66 -21.66
C MET A 466 12.38 39.72 -22.77
N THR A 467 11.70 38.61 -23.07
CA THR A 467 10.81 38.50 -24.24
C THR A 467 9.37 38.94 -23.95
N MET A 468 8.90 38.83 -22.70
CA MET A 468 7.52 39.20 -22.33
C MET A 468 7.24 40.72 -22.35
N GLY A 469 8.28 41.56 -22.49
CA GLY A 469 8.13 43.02 -22.45
C GLY A 469 7.74 43.69 -23.77
N MET A 470 7.64 42.97 -24.90
CA MET A 470 7.69 43.63 -26.23
C MET A 470 6.62 43.26 -27.26
N GLY A 471 5.61 42.39 -27.01
CA GLY A 471 4.60 42.20 -28.07
C GLY A 471 3.56 41.10 -27.99
N SER A 472 2.75 41.01 -26.94
CA SER A 472 1.43 40.37 -27.07
C SER A 472 0.44 40.97 -26.07
N PRO A 473 -0.66 41.60 -26.52
CA PRO A 473 -1.70 42.11 -25.62
C PRO A 473 -2.43 40.92 -25.00
N CYS A 474 -2.19 40.68 -23.71
CA CYS A 474 -3.05 39.83 -22.90
C CYS A 474 -4.37 40.59 -22.71
N PRO A 475 -5.54 40.05 -23.11
CA PRO A 475 -6.80 40.73 -22.95
C PRO A 475 -7.24 40.72 -21.48
N ASP A 476 -7.55 41.91 -20.97
CA ASP A 476 -8.64 42.18 -20.01
C ASP A 476 -8.46 42.06 -18.49
N LEU A 477 -7.25 42.04 -17.89
CA LEU A 477 -7.20 42.02 -16.41
C LEU A 477 -6.53 43.17 -15.64
N PHE A 478 -5.74 44.08 -16.22
CA PHE A 478 -5.19 45.19 -15.42
C PHE A 478 -4.93 46.49 -16.22
N HIS A 479 -5.93 47.38 -16.27
CA HIS A 479 -5.77 48.77 -16.73
C HIS A 479 -5.63 49.74 -15.55
N THR A 480 -4.46 49.80 -14.92
CA THR A 480 -4.01 50.99 -14.17
C THR A 480 -2.49 51.10 -14.28
N GLY A 481 -2.01 52.17 -14.92
CA GLY A 481 -0.64 52.34 -15.39
C GLY A 481 0.41 52.48 -14.28
N SER A 482 1.06 51.37 -13.92
CA SER A 482 2.26 51.36 -13.11
C SER A 482 3.45 50.91 -13.94
N LEU A 483 4.48 51.76 -14.05
CA LEU A 483 5.79 51.52 -14.68
C LEU A 483 6.64 50.52 -13.86
N LEU A 484 6.04 49.44 -13.37
CA LEU A 484 6.74 48.41 -12.61
C LEU A 484 7.59 47.58 -13.58
N SER A 485 8.90 47.58 -13.33
CA SER A 485 9.86 46.69 -13.98
C SER A 485 9.33 45.26 -14.02
N PRO A 486 9.50 44.52 -15.14
CA PRO A 486 8.96 43.16 -15.27
C PRO A 486 9.45 42.29 -14.12
N LEU A 487 8.52 41.71 -13.37
CA LEU A 487 8.81 40.82 -12.25
C LEU A 487 9.76 39.70 -12.71
N PRO A 488 10.78 39.34 -11.91
CA PRO A 488 11.69 38.26 -12.27
C PRO A 488 10.93 36.93 -12.32
N VAL A 489 11.32 36.07 -13.27
CA VAL A 489 10.88 34.68 -13.31
C VAL A 489 11.27 33.99 -12.00
N LEU A 490 10.32 33.27 -11.39
CA LEU A 490 10.47 32.62 -10.08
C LEU A 490 10.84 33.61 -8.95
N PRO A 491 9.97 34.60 -8.65
CA PRO A 491 10.30 35.66 -7.70
C PRO A 491 10.57 35.14 -6.28
N ALA A 492 9.90 34.06 -5.85
CA ALA A 492 10.07 33.46 -4.52
C ALA A 492 11.31 32.57 -4.36
N LEU A 493 11.94 32.13 -5.46
CA LEU A 493 13.00 31.11 -5.42
C LEU A 493 14.22 31.60 -4.65
N HIS A 494 14.53 30.92 -3.55
CA HIS A 494 15.68 31.24 -2.71
C HIS A 494 16.54 30.03 -2.34
N THR A 495 16.08 28.80 -2.61
CA THR A 495 16.84 27.58 -2.33
C THR A 495 16.94 26.70 -3.57
N LEU A 496 18.16 26.27 -3.88
CA LEU A 496 18.45 25.23 -4.88
C LEU A 496 19.11 24.04 -4.18
N HIS A 497 18.56 22.84 -4.34
CA HIS A 497 19.23 21.60 -3.92
C HIS A 497 19.69 20.85 -5.16
N VAL A 498 21.00 20.64 -5.26
CA VAL A 498 21.64 19.98 -6.39
C VAL A 498 21.97 18.54 -6.02
N SER A 499 21.75 17.60 -6.94
CA SER A 499 21.88 16.16 -6.64
C SER A 499 23.31 15.62 -6.74
N SER A 500 24.25 16.39 -7.28
CA SER A 500 25.65 15.99 -7.48
C SER A 500 26.58 17.20 -7.33
N SER A 501 27.80 16.97 -6.82
CA SER A 501 28.88 17.96 -6.78
C SER A 501 29.40 18.35 -8.18
N ASP A 502 29.18 17.51 -9.19
CA ASP A 502 29.66 17.76 -10.57
C ASP A 502 29.11 19.06 -11.17
N VAL A 503 27.99 19.53 -10.63
CA VAL A 503 27.38 20.83 -10.94
C VAL A 503 28.35 21.99 -10.81
N PHE A 504 29.32 21.89 -9.90
CA PHE A 504 30.31 22.94 -9.62
C PHE A 504 31.55 22.87 -10.52
N SER A 505 31.48 22.10 -11.61
CA SER A 505 32.54 22.02 -12.61
C SER A 505 32.05 22.34 -14.03
N GLY A 506 32.97 22.81 -14.87
CA GLY A 506 32.77 22.91 -16.32
C GLY A 506 31.57 23.77 -16.77
N PRO A 507 30.87 23.39 -17.86
CA PRO A 507 29.76 24.17 -18.41
C PRO A 507 28.56 24.32 -17.48
N SER A 508 28.32 23.34 -16.60
CA SER A 508 27.20 23.36 -15.65
C SER A 508 27.41 24.41 -14.57
N TRP A 509 28.66 24.54 -14.08
CA TRP A 509 29.04 25.59 -13.16
C TRP A 509 28.89 26.98 -13.78
N ALA A 510 29.33 27.16 -15.03
CA ALA A 510 29.17 28.42 -15.74
C ALA A 510 27.68 28.82 -15.86
N ALA A 511 26.79 27.86 -16.16
CA ALA A 511 25.35 28.10 -16.23
C ALA A 511 24.76 28.47 -14.85
N LEU A 512 25.10 27.72 -13.80
CA LEU A 512 24.66 28.01 -12.43
C LEU A 512 25.17 29.38 -11.96
N GLN A 513 26.47 29.66 -12.12
CA GLN A 513 27.08 30.92 -11.76
C GLN A 513 26.43 32.11 -12.49
N GLY A 514 26.17 31.98 -13.80
CA GLY A 514 25.48 32.99 -14.59
C GLY A 514 24.07 33.29 -14.05
N TYR A 515 23.31 32.23 -13.74
CA TYR A 515 21.98 32.35 -13.15
C TYR A 515 22.01 33.01 -11.76
N LEU A 516 22.93 32.61 -10.88
CA LEU A 516 23.06 33.16 -9.54
C LEU A 516 23.46 34.64 -9.56
N ARG A 517 24.37 35.03 -10.45
CA ARG A 517 24.72 36.44 -10.68
C ARG A 517 23.52 37.25 -11.15
N TRP A 518 22.76 36.72 -12.12
CA TRP A 518 21.53 37.37 -12.59
C TRP A 518 20.50 37.51 -11.47
N ARG A 519 20.30 36.48 -10.62
CA ARG A 519 19.41 36.56 -9.45
C ARG A 519 19.88 37.57 -8.41
N ALA A 520 21.18 37.70 -8.19
CA ALA A 520 21.76 38.66 -7.25
C ALA A 520 21.55 40.13 -7.68
N LEU A 521 21.40 40.39 -8.99
CA LEU A 521 21.03 41.71 -9.51
C LEU A 521 19.53 42.03 -9.36
N GLY A 522 18.69 41.02 -9.08
CA GLY A 522 17.24 41.13 -8.98
C GLY A 522 16.71 41.28 -7.56
N TRP A 523 15.40 41.06 -7.40
CA TRP A 523 14.65 41.41 -6.18
C TRP A 523 14.71 40.35 -5.06
N ARG A 524 15.20 39.13 -5.32
CA ARG A 524 15.50 38.09 -4.32
C ARG A 524 16.64 37.17 -4.78
N ALA A 525 17.81 37.33 -4.16
CA ALA A 525 18.94 36.43 -4.38
C ALA A 525 18.62 35.01 -3.91
N VAL A 526 19.15 34.00 -4.62
CA VAL A 526 19.19 32.63 -4.09
C VAL A 526 20.11 32.66 -2.88
N ARG A 527 19.61 32.23 -1.72
CA ARG A 527 20.33 32.33 -0.44
C ARG A 527 20.96 31.02 -0.02
N VAL A 528 20.41 29.89 -0.46
CA VAL A 528 20.83 28.58 0.00
C VAL A 528 21.08 27.67 -1.19
N ILE A 529 22.26 27.05 -1.22
CA ILE A 529 22.54 25.93 -2.11
C ILE A 529 22.86 24.72 -1.25
N GLN A 530 22.03 23.70 -1.39
CA GLN A 530 22.21 22.41 -0.75
C GLN A 530 23.00 21.49 -1.67
N VAL A 531 24.01 20.83 -1.15
CA VAL A 531 24.93 19.96 -1.91
C VAL A 531 25.15 18.66 -1.14
N PRO A 532 25.20 17.49 -1.81
CA PRO A 532 25.59 16.24 -1.15
C PRO A 532 27.01 16.34 -0.56
N MET A 533 27.25 15.71 0.59
CA MET A 533 28.57 15.70 1.24
C MET A 533 29.69 15.05 0.41
N SER A 534 29.36 14.24 -0.58
CA SER A 534 30.31 13.54 -1.43
C SER A 534 30.88 14.48 -2.50
N GLY A 535 32.03 15.10 -2.20
CA GLY A 535 32.79 15.92 -3.17
C GLY A 535 33.28 17.21 -2.53
N GLY A 536 34.60 17.36 -2.39
CA GLY A 536 35.19 18.63 -1.98
C GLY A 536 34.76 19.73 -2.94
N ILE A 537 34.19 20.82 -2.43
CA ILE A 537 33.89 22.00 -3.24
C ILE A 537 35.19 22.81 -3.36
N GLU A 538 35.60 23.14 -4.59
CA GLU A 538 36.79 23.95 -4.82
C GLU A 538 36.67 25.34 -4.16
N ASP A 539 37.78 25.87 -3.64
CA ASP A 539 37.83 27.19 -2.99
C ASP A 539 37.27 28.31 -3.88
N GLU A 540 37.39 28.19 -5.19
CA GLU A 540 36.82 29.12 -6.16
C GLU A 540 35.30 29.23 -6.03
N VAL A 541 34.61 28.10 -5.91
CA VAL A 541 33.15 28.03 -5.79
C VAL A 541 32.70 28.67 -4.48
N VAL A 542 33.40 28.37 -3.37
CA VAL A 542 33.15 28.98 -2.06
C VAL A 542 33.33 30.50 -2.13
N ASN A 543 34.40 30.97 -2.80
CA ASN A 543 34.67 32.39 -2.96
C ASN A 543 33.59 33.11 -3.79
N VAL A 544 33.10 32.49 -4.87
CA VAL A 544 31.99 33.03 -5.68
C VAL A 544 30.71 33.13 -4.85
N MET A 545 30.38 32.10 -4.09
CA MET A 545 29.15 32.07 -3.29
C MET A 545 29.19 33.09 -2.15
N ARG A 546 30.35 33.25 -1.50
CA ARG A 546 30.57 34.32 -0.51
C ARG A 546 30.35 35.70 -1.12
N LYS A 547 30.88 35.96 -2.34
CA LYS A 547 30.68 37.23 -3.06
C LYS A 547 29.21 37.49 -3.40
N LEU A 548 28.44 36.44 -3.63
CA LEU A 548 27.00 36.52 -3.93
C LEU A 548 26.11 36.45 -2.67
N ASN A 549 26.70 36.40 -1.48
CA ASN A 549 26.00 36.22 -0.20
C ASN A 549 25.08 34.97 -0.17
N ILE A 550 25.59 33.85 -0.68
CA ILE A 550 24.90 32.55 -0.74
C ILE A 550 25.51 31.61 0.29
N SER A 551 24.67 31.02 1.14
CA SER A 551 25.05 30.00 2.11
C SER A 551 25.05 28.60 1.49
N PHE A 552 26.06 27.81 1.85
CA PHE A 552 26.09 26.37 1.58
C PHE A 552 25.54 25.59 2.76
N ILE A 553 24.71 24.60 2.47
CA ILE A 553 24.29 23.58 3.45
C ILE A 553 24.66 22.22 2.85
N TYR A 554 25.58 21.52 3.50
CA TYR A 554 25.85 20.14 3.16
C TYR A 554 24.70 19.28 3.68
N VAL A 555 24.14 18.44 2.82
CA VAL A 555 23.08 17.49 3.17
C VAL A 555 23.69 16.10 3.10
N GLU A 556 23.47 15.32 4.17
CA GLU A 556 23.86 13.90 4.26
C GLU A 556 23.01 13.00 3.37
#